data_AF-A0A060BYJ3-F1
#
_entry.id   AF-A0A060BYJ3-F1
#
_cell.length_a   1.000
_cell.length_b   1.000
_cell.length_c   1.000
_cell.angle_alpha   90.00
_cell.angle_beta   90.00
_cell.angle_gamma   90.00
#
_symmetry.space_group_name_H-M   'P 1'
#
loop_
_entity.id
_entity.type
_entity.pdbx_description
1 polymer ?
#
loop_
_entity_poly.entity_id
_entity_poly.type
_entity_poly.pdbx_seq_one_letter_code
_entity_poly.pdbx_strand_id
1 'polypeptide(L)'
;MVTGDTTAYAHWTANEYQVTYDANGGSGADVNDTVTFDSSYRFKSADTFTRTGYTFTGWNTAPDGSGTAYAARQQLTWNRTSDLTVYAQWEANEYTIVFDANAENTADGEHATKSTSGTMDAVKAVYDTATTLPANAFVKTTY
;
A
#
# COMPACT_ATOMS: atom_id res chain seq x y z
N MET A 1 6.44 66.53 8.49
CA MET A 1 5.05 66.42 8.00
C MET A 1 5.11 65.99 6.56
N VAL A 2 4.35 64.97 6.15
CA VAL A 2 4.24 64.63 4.72
C VAL A 2 3.41 65.75 4.08
N THR A 3 4.01 66.49 3.16
CA THR A 3 3.39 67.58 2.41
C THR A 3 3.40 67.22 0.93
N GLY A 4 2.44 66.40 0.51
CA GLY A 4 2.29 65.97 -0.88
C GLY A 4 1.47 64.68 -1.00
N ASP A 5 0.80 64.50 -2.13
CA ASP A 5 0.06 63.27 -2.44
C ASP A 5 1.01 62.07 -2.41
N THR A 6 0.60 60.99 -1.74
CA THR A 6 1.37 59.76 -1.61
C THR A 6 0.59 58.60 -2.22
N THR A 7 1.20 57.90 -3.16
CA THR A 7 0.64 56.67 -3.73
C THR A 7 1.10 55.47 -2.92
N ALA A 8 0.15 54.73 -2.35
CA ALA A 8 0.40 53.44 -1.72
C ALA A 8 0.15 52.30 -2.72
N TYR A 9 0.94 51.23 -2.62
CA TYR A 9 0.78 50.01 -3.41
C TYR A 9 0.30 48.87 -2.51
N ALA A 10 -0.58 48.02 -3.04
CA ALA A 10 -0.94 46.78 -2.37
C ALA A 10 0.24 45.79 -2.39
N HIS A 11 0.44 45.10 -1.28
CA HIS A 11 1.38 44.00 -1.16
C HIS A 11 0.61 42.72 -0.83
N TRP A 12 0.81 41.67 -1.62
CA TRP A 12 0.09 40.40 -1.47
C TRP A 12 1.05 39.32 -0.96
N THR A 13 0.59 38.53 0.01
CA THR A 13 1.28 37.33 0.50
C THR A 13 0.51 36.11 0.03
N ALA A 14 1.20 35.09 -0.46
CA ALA A 14 0.58 33.85 -0.90
C ALA A 14 -0.02 33.10 0.30
N ASN A 15 -1.22 32.54 0.12
CA ASN A 15 -1.87 31.72 1.13
C ASN A 15 -1.15 30.38 1.31
N GLU A 16 -1.27 29.79 2.49
CA GLU A 16 -0.79 28.44 2.79
C GLU A 16 -1.98 27.51 3.05
N TYR A 17 -1.80 26.23 2.73
CA TYR A 17 -2.80 25.18 2.89
C TYR A 17 -2.17 23.93 3.51
N GLN A 18 -3.01 23.13 4.18
CA GLN A 18 -2.61 21.87 4.79
C GLN A 18 -2.85 20.68 3.85
N VAL A 19 -1.92 19.73 3.85
CA VAL A 19 -2.08 18.41 3.25
C VAL A 19 -1.97 17.34 4.33
N THR A 20 -3.06 16.65 4.60
CA THR A 20 -3.15 15.58 5.59
C THR A 20 -3.10 14.22 4.92
N TYR A 21 -2.25 13.33 5.43
CA TYR A 21 -2.09 11.96 4.96
C TYR A 21 -2.68 10.99 5.98
N ASP A 22 -3.73 10.27 5.58
CA ASP A 22 -4.42 9.26 6.37
C ASP A 22 -3.98 7.85 5.92
N ALA A 23 -3.62 6.99 6.88
CA ALA A 23 -3.16 5.63 6.63
C ALA A 23 -4.24 4.70 6.03
N ASN A 24 -5.51 5.08 6.11
CA ASN A 24 -6.68 4.42 5.53
C ASN A 24 -6.74 2.91 5.83
N GLY A 25 -6.88 2.58 7.11
CA GLY A 25 -6.85 1.20 7.60
C GLY A 25 -5.45 0.59 7.70
N GLY A 26 -4.41 1.32 7.31
CA GLY A 26 -3.02 1.03 7.66
C GLY A 26 -2.65 1.45 9.08
N SER A 27 -1.40 1.23 9.44
CA SER A 27 -0.73 1.69 10.66
C SER A 27 0.35 2.72 10.33
N GLY A 28 0.60 3.64 11.26
CA GLY A 28 1.47 4.79 11.07
C GLY A 28 0.82 6.02 11.66
N ALA A 29 1.60 7.01 12.07
CA ALA A 29 1.03 8.30 12.49
C ALA A 29 0.66 9.11 11.25
N ASP A 30 -0.51 9.74 11.26
CA ASP A 30 -0.89 10.70 10.23
C ASP A 30 0.17 11.79 10.14
N VAL A 31 0.49 12.18 8.90
CA VAL A 31 1.51 13.20 8.63
C VAL A 31 0.83 14.38 7.96
N ASN A 32 1.21 15.59 8.35
CA ASN A 32 0.73 16.82 7.73
C ASN A 32 1.89 17.56 7.04
N ASP A 33 1.61 18.18 5.91
CA ASP A 33 2.48 19.15 5.24
C ASP A 33 1.76 20.49 5.10
N THR A 34 2.54 21.57 5.10
CA THR A 34 2.07 22.90 4.68
C THR A 34 2.60 23.19 3.27
N VAL A 35 1.74 23.73 2.41
CA VAL A 35 2.10 24.11 1.03
C VAL A 35 1.59 25.51 0.71
N THR A 36 2.46 26.33 0.13
CA THR A 36 2.12 27.69 -0.33
C THR A 36 1.42 27.62 -1.69
N PHE A 37 0.42 28.48 -1.90
CA PHE A 37 -0.22 28.66 -3.20
C PHE A 37 0.80 28.96 -4.30
N ASP A 38 0.59 28.39 -5.47
CA ASP A 38 1.45 28.52 -6.67
C ASP A 38 2.89 28.02 -6.48
N SER A 39 3.15 27.19 -5.46
CA SER A 39 4.45 26.56 -5.24
C SER A 39 4.47 25.09 -5.73
N SER A 40 5.66 24.55 -5.94
CA SER A 40 5.83 23.14 -6.27
C SER A 40 5.59 22.28 -5.03
N TYR A 41 4.70 21.30 -5.15
CA TYR A 41 4.40 20.32 -4.10
C TYR A 41 4.75 18.90 -4.56
N ARG A 42 5.27 18.07 -3.66
CA ARG A 42 5.54 16.66 -3.91
C ARG A 42 4.85 15.80 -2.87
N PHE A 43 4.01 14.87 -3.31
CA PHE A 43 3.35 13.92 -2.41
C PHE A 43 4.38 13.04 -1.67
N LYS A 44 4.05 12.62 -0.44
CA LYS A 44 4.90 11.71 0.32
C LYS A 44 4.88 10.29 -0.28
N SER A 45 5.93 9.52 -0.04
CA SER A 45 5.87 8.06 -0.14
C SER A 45 5.15 7.49 1.09
N ALA A 46 4.75 6.22 1.02
CA ALA A 46 4.13 5.53 2.15
C ALA A 46 5.14 4.96 3.15
N ASP A 47 6.38 5.46 3.18
CA ASP A 47 7.46 4.87 3.98
C ASP A 47 7.16 4.89 5.50
N THR A 48 6.26 5.78 5.93
CA THR A 48 5.78 5.90 7.31
C THR A 48 4.51 5.09 7.60
N PHE A 49 3.92 4.47 6.57
CA PHE A 49 2.68 3.74 6.65
C PHE A 49 2.88 2.27 6.29
N THR A 50 2.21 1.38 7.01
CA THR A 50 2.27 -0.06 6.76
C THR A 50 0.88 -0.67 6.86
N ARG A 51 0.61 -1.72 6.09
CA ARG A 51 -0.61 -2.50 6.23
C ARG A 51 -0.27 -3.96 5.97
N THR A 52 -0.29 -4.78 7.03
CA THR A 52 0.10 -6.20 6.96
C THR A 52 -0.71 -6.93 5.89
N GLY A 53 -0.03 -7.62 4.97
CA GLY A 53 -0.69 -8.36 3.89
C GLY A 53 -1.14 -7.51 2.70
N TYR A 54 -0.83 -6.21 2.69
CA TYR A 54 -1.16 -5.30 1.59
C TYR A 54 0.09 -4.55 1.08
N THR A 55 0.01 -4.08 -0.16
CA THR A 55 0.99 -3.22 -0.81
C THR A 55 0.37 -1.84 -1.05
N PHE A 56 1.10 -0.78 -0.71
CA PHE A 56 0.68 0.59 -1.00
C PHE A 56 0.70 0.86 -2.51
N THR A 57 -0.39 1.39 -3.07
CA THR A 57 -0.52 1.66 -4.50
C THR A 57 -0.52 3.16 -4.84
N GLY A 58 -0.84 4.02 -3.87
CA GLY A 58 -0.91 5.46 -4.08
C GLY A 58 -1.77 6.18 -3.06
N TRP A 59 -1.98 7.46 -3.30
CA TRP A 59 -2.86 8.32 -2.52
C TRP A 59 -4.17 8.56 -3.28
N ASN A 60 -5.28 8.73 -2.58
CA ASN A 60 -6.54 9.12 -3.19
C ASN A 60 -7.27 10.17 -2.33
N THR A 61 -8.04 11.07 -2.94
CA THR A 61 -8.85 12.05 -2.18
C THR A 61 -10.09 11.46 -1.51
N ALA A 62 -10.41 10.20 -1.78
CA ALA A 62 -11.47 9.44 -1.13
C ALA A 62 -10.90 8.13 -0.55
N PRO A 63 -11.35 7.71 0.65
CA PRO A 63 -10.83 6.50 1.30
C PRO A 63 -11.13 5.22 0.51
N ASP A 64 -12.22 5.19 -0.26
CA ASP A 64 -12.65 4.06 -1.10
C ASP A 64 -11.99 4.04 -2.49
N GLY A 65 -11.10 5.00 -2.79
CA GLY A 65 -10.41 5.09 -4.08
C GLY A 65 -11.21 5.74 -5.19
N SER A 66 -12.45 6.20 -4.96
CA SER A 66 -13.31 6.81 -5.98
C SER A 66 -12.91 8.24 -6.38
N GLY A 67 -12.02 8.87 -5.61
CA GLY A 67 -11.57 10.23 -5.82
C GLY A 67 -10.40 10.36 -6.80
N THR A 68 -9.68 11.48 -6.70
CA THR A 68 -8.50 11.72 -7.53
C THR A 68 -7.31 10.94 -7.00
N ALA A 69 -6.70 10.13 -7.85
CA ALA A 69 -5.49 9.37 -7.52
C ALA A 69 -4.22 10.22 -7.69
N TYR A 70 -3.28 10.06 -6.76
CA TYR A 70 -1.94 10.62 -6.80
C TYR A 70 -0.91 9.53 -6.54
N ALA A 71 0.15 9.47 -7.36
CA ALA A 71 1.22 8.51 -7.13
C ALA A 71 2.12 8.97 -5.97
N ALA A 72 2.79 8.02 -5.30
CA ALA A 72 3.88 8.35 -4.37
C ALA A 72 4.92 9.23 -5.07
N ARG A 73 5.35 10.29 -4.39
CA ARG A 73 6.35 11.24 -4.90
C ARG A 73 5.96 11.98 -6.18
N GLN A 74 4.68 11.93 -6.58
CA GLN A 74 4.18 12.77 -7.66
C GLN A 74 4.40 14.24 -7.32
N GLN A 75 4.88 15.01 -8.30
CA GLN A 75 5.10 16.45 -8.17
C GLN A 75 4.06 17.21 -9.00
N LEU A 76 3.56 18.32 -8.47
CA LEU A 76 2.64 19.23 -9.15
C LEU A 76 2.83 20.67 -8.67
N THR A 77 2.22 21.62 -9.36
CA THR A 77 2.06 22.99 -8.85
C THR A 77 0.79 23.09 -8.03
N TRP A 78 0.90 23.61 -6.80
CA TRP A 78 -0.23 23.75 -5.89
C TRP A 78 -1.13 24.92 -6.27
N ASN A 79 -2.20 24.64 -7.00
CA ASN A 79 -3.21 25.60 -7.43
C ASN A 79 -4.55 25.46 -6.68
N ARG A 80 -4.58 24.75 -5.55
CA ARG A 80 -5.79 24.55 -4.74
C ARG A 80 -5.98 25.73 -3.80
N THR A 81 -7.23 26.09 -3.55
CA THR A 81 -7.63 27.17 -2.64
C THR A 81 -8.24 26.65 -1.33
N SER A 82 -7.93 25.40 -0.98
CA SER A 82 -8.38 24.73 0.23
C SER A 82 -7.37 23.67 0.66
N ASP A 83 -7.48 23.23 1.90
CA ASP A 83 -6.75 22.08 2.43
C ASP A 83 -7.13 20.79 1.67
N LEU A 84 -6.28 19.78 1.78
CA LEU A 84 -6.42 18.48 1.12
C LEU A 84 -6.15 17.35 2.10
N THR A 85 -7.08 16.42 2.22
CA THR A 85 -6.82 15.11 2.83
C THR A 85 -6.64 14.08 1.72
N VAL A 86 -5.61 13.25 1.83
CA VAL A 86 -5.41 12.08 0.99
C VAL A 86 -5.30 10.82 1.83
N TYR A 87 -5.84 9.74 1.30
CA TYR A 87 -5.98 8.44 1.94
C TYR A 87 -5.09 7.45 1.21
N ALA A 88 -4.28 6.70 1.96
CA ALA A 88 -3.46 5.65 1.40
C ALA A 88 -4.33 4.59 0.72
N GLN A 89 -3.95 4.15 -0.46
CA GLN A 89 -4.61 3.07 -1.19
C GLN A 89 -3.75 1.82 -1.12
N TRP A 90 -4.42 0.69 -0.93
CA TRP A 90 -3.79 -0.58 -0.58
C TRP A 90 -4.35 -1.70 -1.46
N GLU A 91 -3.46 -2.51 -2.03
CA GLU A 91 -3.79 -3.72 -2.78
C GLU A 91 -3.42 -4.96 -1.96
N ALA A 92 -4.32 -5.93 -1.85
CA ALA A 92 -4.06 -7.16 -1.10
C ALA A 92 -2.99 -8.01 -1.79
N ASN A 93 -2.03 -8.50 -1.03
CA ASN A 93 -0.93 -9.29 -1.58
C ASN A 93 -1.41 -10.69 -2.00
N GLU A 94 -0.83 -11.19 -3.11
CA GLU A 94 -0.98 -12.59 -3.53
C GLU A 94 0.10 -13.48 -2.90
N TYR A 95 -0.30 -14.68 -2.52
CA TYR A 95 0.58 -15.72 -2.00
C TYR A 95 0.33 -17.05 -2.72
N THR A 96 1.35 -17.91 -2.73
CA THR A 96 1.26 -19.26 -3.31
C THR A 96 1.33 -20.29 -2.20
N ILE A 97 0.30 -21.13 -2.11
CA ILE A 97 0.24 -22.28 -1.22
C ILE A 97 0.79 -23.48 -1.99
N VAL A 98 1.86 -24.07 -1.48
CA VAL A 98 2.48 -25.29 -2.01
C VAL A 98 2.25 -26.42 -1.02
N PHE A 99 1.91 -27.59 -1.53
CA PHE A 99 1.66 -28.77 -0.72
C PHE A 99 2.88 -29.70 -0.74
N ASP A 100 3.37 -30.06 0.44
CA ASP A 100 4.47 -31.00 0.61
C ASP A 100 3.93 -32.39 0.98
N ALA A 101 4.47 -33.43 0.34
CA ALA A 101 4.09 -34.82 0.59
C ALA A 101 4.64 -35.37 1.92
N ASN A 102 5.51 -34.63 2.61
CA ASN A 102 6.26 -35.00 3.80
C ASN A 102 6.92 -36.39 3.67
N ALA A 103 7.47 -36.70 2.50
CA ALA A 103 8.10 -38.01 2.25
C ALA A 103 9.42 -38.13 3.03
N GLU A 104 9.52 -39.13 3.92
CA GLU A 104 10.78 -39.45 4.61
C GLU A 104 11.77 -40.05 3.61
N ASN A 105 12.87 -39.36 3.32
CA ASN A 105 13.89 -39.81 2.38
C ASN A 105 15.00 -40.58 3.13
N THR A 106 14.70 -41.78 3.62
CA THR A 106 15.73 -42.64 4.25
C THR A 106 16.36 -43.54 3.20
N ALA A 107 17.45 -43.05 2.59
CA ALA A 107 18.30 -43.83 1.69
C ALA A 107 19.31 -44.69 2.48
N ASP A 108 18.86 -45.45 3.48
CA ASP A 108 19.70 -46.48 4.11
C ASP A 108 18.93 -47.79 4.11
N GLY A 109 19.35 -48.67 3.21
CA GLY A 109 18.62 -49.88 2.88
C GLY A 109 18.72 -50.91 3.99
N GLU A 110 17.65 -51.07 4.77
CA GLU A 110 17.23 -52.39 5.27
C GLU A 110 15.84 -52.42 5.95
N HIS A 111 15.16 -51.30 6.15
CA HIS A 111 13.79 -51.29 6.66
C HIS A 111 12.91 -50.32 5.86
N ALA A 112 11.70 -50.77 5.52
CA ALA A 112 10.79 -50.18 4.53
C ALA A 112 10.78 -48.63 4.49
N THR A 113 11.15 -48.09 3.33
CA THR A 113 11.03 -46.67 3.01
C THR A 113 9.55 -46.29 3.02
N LYS A 114 9.12 -45.42 3.93
CA LYS A 114 7.81 -44.77 3.83
C LYS A 114 7.79 -43.90 2.59
N SER A 115 7.30 -44.44 1.48
CA SER A 115 7.14 -43.69 0.25
C SER A 115 5.73 -43.07 0.19
N THR A 116 5.66 -41.81 -0.22
CA THR A 116 4.42 -41.09 -0.56
C THR A 116 4.45 -40.83 -2.07
N SER A 117 3.32 -41.03 -2.76
CA SER A 117 3.15 -40.73 -4.19
C SER A 117 2.07 -39.68 -4.41
N GLY A 118 2.01 -39.12 -5.63
CA GLY A 118 1.07 -38.07 -6.00
C GLY A 118 1.69 -36.68 -6.00
N THR A 119 0.98 -35.73 -6.61
CA THR A 119 1.36 -34.31 -6.69
C THR A 119 0.11 -33.46 -6.52
N MET A 120 0.26 -32.27 -5.94
CA MET A 120 -0.81 -31.28 -5.87
C MET A 120 -0.33 -29.98 -6.49
N ASP A 121 -1.17 -29.38 -7.33
CA ASP A 121 -0.90 -28.07 -7.92
C ASP A 121 -0.88 -26.99 -6.84
N ALA A 122 0.01 -26.01 -7.02
CA ALA A 122 0.07 -24.86 -6.14
C ALA A 122 -1.20 -23.99 -6.30
N VAL A 123 -1.68 -23.43 -5.19
CA VAL A 123 -2.87 -22.59 -5.16
C VAL A 123 -2.46 -21.14 -4.92
N LYS A 124 -2.90 -20.24 -5.80
CA LYS A 124 -2.81 -18.79 -5.53
C LYS A 124 -3.92 -18.38 -4.57
N ALA A 125 -3.55 -17.65 -3.52
CA ALA A 125 -4.46 -17.09 -2.54
C ALA A 125 -4.21 -15.58 -2.42
N VAL A 126 -5.27 -14.82 -2.13
CA VAL A 126 -5.20 -13.38 -1.86
C VAL A 126 -5.37 -13.17 -0.36
N TYR A 127 -4.58 -12.26 0.23
CA TYR A 127 -4.70 -11.93 1.65
C TYR A 127 -6.14 -11.56 2.04
N ASP A 128 -6.56 -11.96 3.25
CA ASP A 128 -7.91 -11.78 3.79
C ASP A 128 -9.06 -12.31 2.91
N THR A 129 -8.76 -13.11 1.88
CA THR A 129 -9.76 -13.72 0.99
C THR A 129 -9.76 -15.23 1.17
N ALA A 130 -10.92 -15.79 1.53
CA ALA A 130 -11.08 -17.24 1.65
C ALA A 130 -10.77 -17.93 0.30
N THR A 131 -9.83 -18.86 0.31
CA THR A 131 -9.44 -19.63 -0.87
C THR A 131 -9.75 -21.11 -0.65
N THR A 132 -10.39 -21.76 -1.63
CA THR A 132 -10.70 -23.19 -1.56
C THR A 132 -9.48 -24.01 -1.95
N LEU A 133 -9.11 -24.99 -1.11
CA LEU A 133 -8.00 -25.90 -1.38
C LEU A 133 -8.49 -27.15 -2.13
N PRO A 134 -7.68 -27.71 -3.05
CA PRO A 134 -8.00 -28.97 -3.72
C PRO A 134 -8.01 -30.13 -2.72
N ALA A 135 -8.73 -31.20 -3.07
CA ALA A 135 -8.68 -32.45 -2.31
C ALA A 135 -7.25 -33.02 -2.29
N ASN A 136 -6.87 -33.66 -1.20
CA ASN A 136 -5.56 -34.30 -1.07
C ASN A 136 -5.36 -35.35 -2.17
N ALA A 137 -4.29 -35.17 -2.97
CA ALA A 137 -3.89 -36.12 -4.00
C ALA A 137 -2.69 -36.98 -3.60
N PHE A 138 -2.11 -36.77 -2.40
CA PHE A 138 -1.03 -37.60 -1.90
C PHE A 138 -1.55 -38.93 -1.35
N VAL A 139 -0.86 -40.01 -1.73
CA VAL A 139 -1.17 -41.37 -1.31
C VAL A 139 0.06 -41.97 -0.63
N LYS A 140 -0.10 -42.49 0.58
CA LYS A 140 0.96 -43.26 1.26
C LYS A 140 1.03 -44.65 0.64
N THR A 141 2.19 -45.08 0.16
CA THR A 141 2.30 -46.31 -0.66
C THR A 141 2.74 -47.57 0.09
N THR A 142 3.27 -47.52 1.33
CA THR A 142 3.70 -48.75 2.04
C THR A 142 3.90 -48.61 3.57
N TYR A 143 3.84 -49.75 4.28
CA TYR A 143 4.44 -50.05 5.59
C TYR A 143 5.49 -51.14 5.41
#